data_AF-A0A1I0INN0-F1
#
_entry.id   AF-A0A1I0INN0-F1
#
_cell.length_a   1.000
_cell.length_b   1.000
_cell.length_c   1.000
_cell.angle_alpha   90.00
_cell.angle_beta   90.00
_cell.angle_gamma   90.00
#
_symmetry.space_group_name_H-M   'P 1'
#
loop_
_entity.id
_entity.type
_entity.pdbx_description
1 polymer ?
#
loop_
_entity_poly.entity_id
_entity_poly.type
_entity_poly.pdbx_seq_one_letter_code
_entity_poly.pdbx_strand_id
1 'polypeptide(L)'
;MEFSDPEYPSRYCILTDAERNDLFNDFQSDLKMNFEVDSFGFLERKDGTHRGNELFSEEINDLESVEEIIRSFVHANQKFYGISDFSQLNAEYVYSEWASYGGTLVQENENDRNRWMIRYENQVFNGIEVYDTKIGMYVSGKGVYQTYGHWYSAIHLPQKEDVSFDEAKQTLIGRKFKYYDWGGGKETVITADTFYTDDNPEMMIIPYRRGNCIEMRLCWKITSKTIWNFYVDVMNGKLVLNEQTVIF
;
A
#
# COMPACT_ATOMS: atom_id res chain seq x y z
N MET A 1 11.58 3.00 -25.47
CA MET A 1 10.42 2.28 -25.99
C MET A 1 9.22 3.03 -25.45
N GLU A 2 8.56 3.77 -26.33
CA GLU A 2 7.29 4.45 -26.02
C GLU A 2 6.18 3.41 -25.92
N PHE A 3 5.22 3.66 -25.04
CA PHE A 3 3.98 2.91 -24.98
C PHE A 3 3.08 3.37 -26.13
N SER A 4 2.21 2.49 -26.64
CA SER A 4 1.24 2.91 -27.66
C SER A 4 0.20 3.89 -27.10
N ASP A 5 -0.05 3.85 -25.79
CA ASP A 5 -0.80 4.86 -25.04
C ASP A 5 0.19 5.89 -24.44
N PRO A 6 0.15 7.17 -24.89
CA PRO A 6 1.08 8.20 -24.44
C PRO A 6 0.80 8.73 -23.03
N GLU A 7 -0.39 8.52 -22.48
CA GLU A 7 -0.77 8.92 -21.13
C GLU A 7 -0.42 7.84 -20.09
N TYR A 8 -0.12 6.62 -20.56
CA TYR A 8 0.32 5.52 -19.72
C TYR A 8 1.86 5.46 -19.54
N PRO A 9 2.35 5.14 -18.34
CA PRO A 9 1.64 5.03 -17.06
C PRO A 9 1.50 6.39 -16.36
N SER A 10 0.51 6.54 -15.48
CA SER A 10 0.51 7.64 -14.50
C SER A 10 1.76 7.58 -13.63
N ARG A 11 2.25 8.75 -13.21
CA ARG A 11 3.49 8.90 -12.45
C ARG A 11 3.32 9.75 -11.21
N TYR A 12 3.87 9.27 -10.10
CA TYR A 12 4.10 10.04 -8.87
C TYR A 12 5.59 10.25 -8.73
N CYS A 13 6.06 11.47 -8.92
CA CYS A 13 7.50 11.77 -8.89
C CYS A 13 7.89 12.38 -7.54
N ILE A 14 9.15 12.18 -7.16
CA ILE A 14 9.70 12.68 -5.92
C ILE A 14 9.55 14.20 -5.87
N LEU A 15 8.99 14.68 -4.78
CA LEU A 15 8.89 16.09 -4.43
C LEU A 15 10.22 16.59 -3.88
N THR A 16 10.53 17.86 -4.17
CA THR A 16 11.62 18.58 -3.51
C THR A 16 11.33 18.81 -2.03
N ASP A 17 12.36 19.06 -1.23
CA ASP A 17 12.18 19.38 0.19
C ASP A 17 11.29 20.62 0.40
N ALA A 18 11.36 21.61 -0.49
CA ALA A 18 10.50 22.79 -0.44
C ALA A 18 9.03 22.41 -0.65
N GLU A 19 8.71 21.63 -1.69
CA GLU A 19 7.35 21.16 -1.97
C GLU A 19 6.80 20.30 -0.82
N ARG A 20 7.62 19.44 -0.22
CA ARG A 20 7.21 18.63 0.93
C ARG A 20 6.94 19.47 2.18
N ASN A 21 7.80 20.46 2.46
CA ASN A 21 7.60 21.37 3.58
C ASN A 21 6.34 22.22 3.39
N ASP A 22 6.11 22.74 2.19
CA ASP A 22 4.91 23.49 1.85
C ASP A 22 3.66 22.60 1.98
N LEU A 23 3.71 21.36 1.48
CA LEU A 23 2.62 20.41 1.66
C LEU A 23 2.38 20.13 3.14
N PHE A 24 3.43 19.88 3.93
CA PHE A 24 3.30 19.60 5.36
C PHE A 24 2.83 20.83 6.16
N ASN A 25 3.07 22.06 5.71
CA ASN A 25 2.60 23.26 6.39
C ASN A 25 1.07 23.28 6.54
N ASP A 26 0.32 22.89 5.50
CA ASP A 26 -1.15 22.82 5.63
C ASP A 26 -1.67 21.50 6.24
N PHE A 27 -0.80 20.61 6.74
CA PHE A 27 -1.23 19.45 7.53
C PHE A 27 -1.91 19.90 8.83
N GLN A 28 -3.14 19.42 9.05
CA GLN A 28 -4.00 19.77 10.17
C GLN A 28 -4.07 18.60 11.16
N SER A 29 -3.31 18.69 12.25
CA SER A 29 -3.38 17.74 13.37
C SER A 29 -2.69 18.33 14.60
N ASP A 30 -3.30 18.16 15.77
CA ASP A 30 -2.64 18.46 17.05
C ASP A 30 -1.45 17.51 17.32
N LEU A 31 -1.42 16.38 16.61
CA LEU A 31 -0.37 15.36 16.70
C LEU A 31 0.64 15.47 15.55
N LYS A 32 0.73 16.65 14.91
CA LYS A 32 1.60 16.93 13.77
C LYS A 32 3.05 16.47 13.94
N MET A 33 3.58 16.53 15.16
CA MET A 33 4.95 16.07 15.44
C MET A 33 5.20 14.58 15.16
N ASN A 34 4.15 13.76 15.09
CA ASN A 34 4.22 12.31 14.86
C ASN A 34 4.23 11.91 13.38
N PHE A 35 4.11 12.89 12.49
CA PHE A 35 3.96 12.66 11.06
C PHE A 35 5.09 13.34 10.27
N GLU A 36 5.29 12.83 9.08
CA GLU A 36 6.07 13.46 8.03
C GLU A 36 5.41 13.23 6.67
N VAL A 37 5.91 13.94 5.66
CA VAL A 37 5.52 13.73 4.27
C VAL A 37 6.63 12.97 3.59
N ASP A 38 6.29 11.82 3.02
CA ASP A 38 7.21 10.95 2.31
C ASP A 38 7.75 11.63 1.04
N SER A 39 8.64 10.97 0.31
CA SER A 39 9.22 11.56 -0.90
C SER A 39 8.19 11.84 -2.02
N PHE A 40 7.00 11.23 -1.99
CA PHE A 40 5.98 11.32 -3.03
C PHE A 40 4.77 12.18 -2.63
N GLY A 41 4.74 12.73 -1.42
CA GLY A 41 3.67 13.61 -0.95
C GLY A 41 2.62 12.93 -0.06
N PHE A 42 2.81 11.67 0.29
CA PHE A 42 1.91 10.94 1.18
C PHE A 42 2.28 11.19 2.64
N LEU A 43 1.28 11.14 3.52
CA LEU A 43 1.51 11.24 4.97
C LEU A 43 2.04 9.89 5.47
N GLU A 44 3.13 9.93 6.23
CA GLU A 44 3.71 8.76 6.87
C GLU A 44 4.00 9.05 8.36
N ARG A 45 4.23 7.99 9.13
CA ARG A 45 4.78 8.12 10.48
C ARG A 45 6.16 8.77 10.42
N LYS A 46 6.45 9.62 11.41
CA LYS A 46 7.80 10.07 11.65
C LYS A 46 8.55 9.06 12.51
N ASP A 47 9.66 8.53 12.01
CA ASP A 47 10.48 7.61 12.80
C ASP A 47 11.13 8.33 14.00
N GLY A 48 11.29 7.60 15.11
CA GLY A 48 11.96 8.10 16.31
C GLY A 48 11.14 9.03 17.20
N THR A 49 9.85 9.24 16.93
CA THR A 49 8.97 10.00 17.84
C THR A 49 8.55 9.12 19.03
N HIS A 50 8.98 9.50 20.23
CA HIS A 50 8.52 8.86 21.46
C HIS A 50 7.03 9.11 21.65
N ARG A 51 6.28 8.02 21.88
CA ARG A 51 4.85 8.10 22.20
C ARG A 51 4.71 8.54 23.64
N GLY A 52 4.31 9.80 23.84
CA GLY A 52 4.07 10.36 25.16
C GLY A 52 2.83 9.78 25.83
N ASN A 53 2.82 9.77 27.15
CA ASN A 53 1.73 9.25 28.00
C ASN A 53 0.40 9.96 27.71
N GLU A 54 0.45 11.21 27.24
CA GLU A 54 -0.71 12.04 26.90
C GLU A 54 -1.52 11.51 25.71
N LEU A 55 -0.91 10.72 24.81
CA LEU A 55 -1.64 10.15 23.67
C LEU A 55 -2.74 9.19 24.11
N PHE A 56 -2.57 8.54 25.27
CA PHE A 56 -3.42 7.46 25.76
C PHE A 56 -4.13 7.84 27.06
N SER A 57 -4.40 9.13 27.25
CA SER A 57 -5.07 9.68 28.44
C SER A 57 -6.60 9.58 28.39
N GLU A 58 -7.17 9.09 27.28
CA GLU A 58 -8.60 8.98 27.04
C GLU A 58 -8.93 7.60 26.48
N GLU A 59 -10.08 7.07 26.87
CA GLU A 59 -10.61 5.79 26.38
C GLU A 59 -11.36 5.98 25.06
N ILE A 60 -11.31 4.96 24.22
CA ILE A 60 -12.24 4.77 23.10
C ILE A 60 -12.57 3.29 23.06
N ASN A 61 -13.79 2.93 23.43
CA ASN A 61 -14.15 1.52 23.67
C ASN A 61 -14.91 0.88 22.50
N ASP A 62 -15.31 1.66 21.50
CA ASP A 62 -16.08 1.22 20.34
C ASP A 62 -15.43 1.59 19.00
N LEU A 63 -15.68 0.75 17.99
CA LEU A 63 -15.12 0.91 16.66
C LEU A 63 -15.75 2.09 15.90
N GLU A 64 -17.01 2.42 16.14
CA GLU A 64 -17.71 3.51 15.45
C GLU A 64 -17.04 4.86 15.71
N SER A 65 -16.70 5.14 16.98
CA SER A 65 -15.94 6.34 17.36
C SER A 65 -14.55 6.38 16.72
N VAL A 66 -13.87 5.23 16.61
CA VAL A 66 -12.56 5.13 15.95
C VAL A 66 -12.68 5.44 14.45
N GLU A 67 -13.71 4.91 13.79
CA GLU A 67 -13.98 5.18 12.38
C GLU A 67 -14.35 6.64 12.14
N GLU A 68 -15.10 7.29 13.04
CA GLU A 68 -15.41 8.72 12.96
C GLU A 68 -14.14 9.60 13.09
N ILE A 69 -13.24 9.24 14.01
CA ILE A 69 -11.94 9.90 14.17
C ILE A 69 -11.11 9.78 12.88
N ILE A 70 -11.00 8.58 12.31
CA ILE A 70 -10.28 8.35 11.05
C ILE A 70 -10.91 9.14 9.92
N ARG A 71 -12.24 9.13 9.81
CA ARG A 71 -12.98 9.85 8.78
C ARG A 71 -12.73 11.35 8.85
N SER A 72 -12.80 11.91 10.04
CA SER A 72 -12.53 13.33 10.29
C SER A 72 -11.09 13.67 9.94
N PHE A 73 -10.14 12.83 10.35
CA PHE A 73 -8.72 13.03 10.09
C PHE A 73 -8.37 13.02 8.61
N VAL A 74 -8.82 12.00 7.86
CA VAL A 74 -8.57 11.91 6.42
C VAL A 74 -9.35 13.00 5.66
N HIS A 75 -10.56 13.39 6.09
CA HIS A 75 -11.29 14.51 5.49
C HIS A 75 -10.55 15.85 5.66
N ALA A 76 -10.02 16.14 6.85
CA ALA A 76 -9.23 17.34 7.10
C ALA A 76 -7.90 17.37 6.32
N ASN A 77 -7.40 16.19 5.94
CA ASN A 77 -6.07 16.01 5.36
C ASN A 77 -6.12 15.35 3.96
N GLN A 78 -7.21 15.53 3.22
CA GLN A 78 -7.45 14.88 1.91
C GLN A 78 -6.30 15.05 0.91
N LYS A 79 -5.54 16.14 0.97
CA LYS A 79 -4.42 16.35 0.05
C LYS A 79 -3.26 15.35 0.21
N PHE A 80 -3.15 14.69 1.36
CA PHE A 80 -2.11 13.67 1.62
C PHE A 80 -2.59 12.25 1.36
N TYR A 81 -3.90 12.08 1.20
CA TYR A 81 -4.55 10.81 1.03
C TYR A 81 -5.23 10.83 -0.34
N GLY A 82 -4.84 9.96 -1.27
CA GLY A 82 -5.57 9.86 -2.55
C GLY A 82 -7.02 9.37 -2.43
N ILE A 83 -7.57 9.31 -1.22
CA ILE A 83 -8.90 8.82 -0.88
C ILE A 83 -9.91 9.96 -1.09
N SER A 84 -10.72 9.84 -2.15
CA SER A 84 -11.83 10.75 -2.43
C SER A 84 -13.16 10.27 -1.85
N ASP A 85 -13.28 8.97 -1.58
CA ASP A 85 -14.49 8.33 -1.08
C ASP A 85 -14.13 7.25 -0.04
N PHE A 86 -14.52 7.48 1.21
CA PHE A 86 -14.26 6.56 2.32
C PHE A 86 -15.00 5.22 2.20
N SER A 87 -16.08 5.15 1.41
CA SER A 87 -16.78 3.89 1.20
C SER A 87 -15.93 2.86 0.45
N GLN A 88 -14.81 3.30 -0.15
CA GLN A 88 -13.82 2.43 -0.80
C GLN A 88 -12.85 1.78 0.20
N LEU A 89 -12.85 2.22 1.46
CA LEU A 89 -11.99 1.66 2.51
C LEU A 89 -12.71 0.52 3.23
N ASN A 90 -12.29 -0.71 2.95
CA ASN A 90 -12.74 -1.90 3.68
C ASN A 90 -11.70 -2.27 4.74
N ALA A 91 -12.12 -2.42 5.99
CA ALA A 91 -11.20 -2.86 7.05
C ALA A 91 -10.81 -4.33 6.85
N GLU A 92 -9.52 -4.59 6.63
CA GLU A 92 -8.96 -5.95 6.58
C GLU A 92 -8.67 -6.47 7.99
N TYR A 93 -8.19 -5.59 8.87
CA TYR A 93 -7.73 -5.94 10.20
C TYR A 93 -8.02 -4.80 11.18
N VAL A 94 -8.61 -5.17 12.32
CA VAL A 94 -8.89 -4.27 13.43
C VAL A 94 -8.27 -4.86 14.68
N TYR A 95 -7.49 -4.04 15.39
CA TYR A 95 -6.87 -4.41 16.64
C TYR A 95 -7.05 -3.30 17.66
N SER A 96 -7.35 -3.68 18.89
CA SER A 96 -7.48 -2.76 20.00
C SER A 96 -6.88 -3.34 21.26
N GLU A 97 -6.31 -2.47 22.09
CA GLU A 97 -5.78 -2.85 23.39
C GLU A 97 -5.78 -1.68 24.36
N TRP A 98 -5.50 -2.01 25.62
CA TRP A 98 -5.11 -1.04 26.61
C TRP A 98 -3.59 -0.79 26.58
N ALA A 99 -3.20 0.47 26.50
CA ALA A 99 -1.82 0.92 26.56
C ALA A 99 -1.57 1.70 27.86
N SER A 100 -0.85 1.09 28.80
CA SER A 100 -0.42 1.74 30.04
C SER A 100 0.99 2.30 29.87
N TYR A 101 1.12 3.46 29.24
CA TYR A 101 2.40 4.16 29.13
C TYR A 101 2.66 5.08 30.32
N GLY A 102 2.36 4.68 31.56
CA GLY A 102 2.65 5.51 32.74
C GLY A 102 1.91 6.86 32.79
N GLY A 103 0.75 6.95 32.13
CA GLY A 103 -0.19 8.06 32.25
C GLY A 103 -1.01 7.99 33.54
N THR A 104 -1.87 8.98 33.77
CA THR A 104 -2.81 9.00 34.91
C THR A 104 -4.06 8.15 34.68
N LEU A 105 -4.32 7.76 33.44
CA LEU A 105 -5.43 6.89 33.08
C LEU A 105 -5.10 5.45 33.51
N VAL A 106 -5.97 4.85 34.32
CA VAL A 106 -5.84 3.49 34.85
C VAL A 106 -6.92 2.63 34.21
N GLN A 107 -6.57 1.40 33.86
CA GLN A 107 -7.55 0.45 33.33
C GLN A 107 -8.48 0.02 34.46
N GLU A 108 -9.77 0.32 34.34
CA GLU A 108 -10.76 -0.06 35.35
C GLU A 108 -11.41 -1.42 35.00
N ASN A 109 -11.49 -1.73 33.70
CA ASN A 109 -12.09 -2.93 33.15
C ASN A 109 -11.21 -3.55 32.03
N GLU A 110 -11.20 -4.87 31.95
CA GLU A 110 -10.52 -5.60 30.87
C GLU A 110 -11.03 -5.27 29.46
N ASN A 111 -12.21 -4.64 29.35
CA ASN A 111 -12.80 -4.18 28.10
C ASN A 111 -12.38 -2.76 27.71
N ASP A 112 -11.72 -2.01 28.59
CA ASP A 112 -11.30 -0.66 28.27
C ASP A 112 -10.19 -0.70 27.21
N ARG A 113 -10.27 0.22 26.26
CA ARG A 113 -9.33 0.38 25.15
C ARG A 113 -8.99 1.86 25.05
N ASN A 114 -7.73 2.15 24.77
CA ASN A 114 -7.27 3.52 24.51
C ASN A 114 -6.36 3.58 23.27
N ARG A 115 -6.09 2.42 22.66
CA ARG A 115 -5.25 2.28 21.48
C ARG A 115 -5.91 1.35 20.47
N TRP A 116 -6.06 1.85 19.26
CA TRP A 116 -6.60 1.11 18.13
C TRP A 116 -5.64 1.15 16.94
N MET A 117 -5.72 0.10 16.12
CA MET A 117 -5.07 0.01 14.82
C MET A 117 -6.08 -0.56 13.84
N ILE A 118 -6.31 0.17 12.75
CA ILE A 118 -7.11 -0.31 11.62
C ILE A 118 -6.17 -0.38 10.41
N ARG A 119 -6.17 -1.53 9.74
CA ARG A 119 -5.55 -1.69 8.43
C ARG A 119 -6.63 -2.00 7.41
N TYR A 120 -6.66 -1.22 6.35
CA TYR A 120 -7.58 -1.36 5.24
C TYR A 120 -7.02 -2.32 4.18
N GLU A 121 -7.91 -2.90 3.40
CA GLU A 121 -7.58 -3.67 2.20
C GLU A 121 -6.82 -2.81 1.17
N ASN A 122 -6.27 -3.47 0.15
CA ASN A 122 -5.67 -2.77 -0.98
C ASN A 122 -6.72 -1.93 -1.72
N GLN A 123 -6.28 -0.81 -2.29
CA GLN A 123 -7.05 0.00 -3.21
C GLN A 123 -7.54 -0.85 -4.38
N VAL A 124 -8.80 -0.64 -4.78
CA VAL A 124 -9.37 -1.19 -6.01
C VAL A 124 -9.68 -0.03 -6.95
N PHE A 125 -9.11 -0.04 -8.15
CA PHE A 125 -9.34 0.96 -9.18
C PHE A 125 -9.96 0.31 -10.42
N ASN A 126 -11.17 0.74 -10.80
CA ASN A 126 -11.95 0.15 -11.89
C ASN A 126 -12.10 -1.39 -11.78
N GLY A 127 -12.24 -1.91 -10.56
CA GLY A 127 -12.37 -3.35 -10.30
C GLY A 127 -11.04 -4.12 -10.33
N ILE A 128 -9.91 -3.44 -10.50
CA ILE A 128 -8.57 -4.03 -10.49
C ILE A 128 -7.85 -3.64 -9.20
N GLU A 129 -7.31 -4.62 -8.50
CA GLU A 129 -6.54 -4.39 -7.28
C GLU A 129 -5.22 -3.65 -7.59
N VAL A 130 -4.88 -2.69 -6.72
CA VAL A 130 -3.59 -1.99 -6.72
C VAL A 130 -2.70 -2.62 -5.66
N TYR A 131 -1.64 -3.27 -6.09
CA TYR A 131 -0.76 -4.06 -5.23
C TYR A 131 -0.11 -3.23 -4.13
N ASP A 132 -0.11 -3.78 -2.91
CA ASP A 132 0.58 -3.25 -1.72
C ASP A 132 0.23 -1.78 -1.42
N THR A 133 -1.08 -1.48 -1.39
CA THR A 133 -1.64 -0.15 -1.13
C THR A 133 -2.43 -0.06 0.17
N LYS A 134 -2.32 -1.07 1.03
CA LYS A 134 -2.97 -1.10 2.34
C LYS A 134 -2.62 0.15 3.14
N ILE A 135 -3.64 0.89 3.56
CA ILE A 135 -3.47 1.98 4.51
C ILE A 135 -3.64 1.44 5.93
N GLY A 136 -2.71 1.78 6.81
CA GLY A 136 -2.86 1.56 8.24
C GLY A 136 -2.97 2.86 9.00
N MET A 137 -3.79 2.87 10.04
CA MET A 137 -3.97 4.00 10.95
C MET A 137 -3.96 3.52 12.39
N TYR A 138 -3.23 4.23 13.24
CA TYR A 138 -3.30 4.05 14.68
C TYR A 138 -4.00 5.23 15.33
N VAL A 139 -4.91 4.92 16.25
CA VAL A 139 -5.88 5.87 16.79
C VAL A 139 -5.89 5.81 18.32
N SER A 140 -6.03 6.97 18.94
CA SER A 140 -6.34 7.13 20.37
C SER A 140 -7.42 8.20 20.55
N GLY A 141 -7.87 8.45 21.80
CA GLY A 141 -8.87 9.49 22.10
C GLY A 141 -8.53 10.87 21.53
N LYS A 142 -7.24 11.15 21.37
CA LYS A 142 -6.72 12.41 20.82
C LYS A 142 -6.74 12.50 19.30
N GLY A 143 -7.02 11.40 18.59
CA GLY A 143 -7.04 11.36 17.13
C GLY A 143 -6.13 10.27 16.54
N VAL A 144 -5.94 10.36 15.22
CA VAL A 144 -4.96 9.53 14.50
C VAL A 144 -3.56 10.04 14.85
N TYR A 145 -2.71 9.17 15.38
CA TYR A 145 -1.35 9.51 15.81
C TYR A 145 -0.26 8.85 14.95
N GLN A 146 -0.63 7.92 14.07
CA GLN A 146 0.27 7.29 13.13
C GLN A 146 -0.50 6.79 11.90
N THR A 147 0.13 6.87 10.73
CA THR A 147 -0.38 6.27 9.49
C THR A 147 0.76 5.63 8.69
N TYR A 148 0.43 4.77 7.74
CA TYR A 148 1.34 4.27 6.71
C TYR A 148 0.53 3.78 5.50
N GLY A 149 1.22 3.56 4.38
CA GLY A 149 0.63 3.07 3.13
C GLY A 149 0.19 4.20 2.21
N HIS A 150 0.03 3.87 0.92
CA HIS A 150 -0.27 4.86 -0.12
C HIS A 150 -1.57 4.51 -0.84
N TRP A 151 -2.40 5.53 -1.09
CA TRP A 151 -3.56 5.45 -1.96
C TRP A 151 -3.40 6.41 -3.11
N TYR A 152 -3.43 5.89 -4.33
CA TYR A 152 -3.08 6.63 -5.54
C TYR A 152 -4.35 7.17 -6.22
N SER A 153 -4.58 8.49 -6.17
CA SER A 153 -5.79 9.13 -6.69
C SER A 153 -5.83 9.25 -8.22
N ALA A 154 -4.67 9.41 -8.86
CA ALA A 154 -4.51 9.50 -10.29
C ALA A 154 -3.90 8.21 -10.85
N ILE A 155 -4.76 7.36 -11.43
CA ILE A 155 -4.36 6.14 -12.14
C ILE A 155 -4.96 6.19 -13.55
N HIS A 156 -4.10 6.08 -14.55
CA HIS A 156 -4.46 5.95 -15.95
C HIS A 156 -4.17 4.51 -16.39
N LEU A 157 -5.23 3.81 -16.82
CA LEU A 157 -5.12 2.49 -17.43
C LEU A 157 -5.01 2.65 -18.95
N PRO A 158 -4.20 1.83 -19.64
CA PRO A 158 -4.12 1.88 -21.08
C PRO A 158 -5.46 1.50 -21.72
N GLN A 159 -5.78 2.09 -22.88
CA GLN A 159 -7.05 1.83 -23.59
C GLN A 159 -7.18 0.39 -24.15
N LYS A 160 -6.05 -0.30 -24.30
CA LYS A 160 -5.96 -1.69 -24.77
C LYS A 160 -4.66 -2.30 -24.29
N GLU A 161 -4.58 -3.62 -24.24
CA GLU A 161 -3.35 -4.35 -24.03
C GLU A 161 -2.61 -4.54 -25.37
N ASP A 162 -1.30 -4.24 -25.40
CA ASP A 162 -0.46 -4.53 -26.58
C ASP A 162 0.20 -5.90 -26.49
N VAL A 163 0.26 -6.47 -25.29
CA VAL A 163 0.82 -7.79 -25.01
C VAL A 163 -0.27 -8.64 -24.40
N SER A 164 -0.61 -9.73 -25.06
CA SER A 164 -1.56 -10.72 -24.55
C SER A 164 -0.98 -11.49 -23.36
N PHE A 165 -1.85 -12.13 -22.59
CA PHE A 165 -1.47 -12.96 -21.45
C PHE A 165 -0.49 -14.09 -21.83
N ASP A 166 -0.72 -14.76 -22.97
CA ASP A 166 0.17 -15.83 -23.44
C ASP A 166 1.51 -15.28 -23.91
N GLU A 167 1.54 -14.15 -24.62
CA GLU A 167 2.79 -13.48 -24.98
C GLU A 167 3.59 -13.08 -23.73
N ALA A 168 2.90 -12.57 -22.70
CA ALA A 168 3.50 -12.22 -21.42
C ALA A 168 4.18 -13.45 -20.76
N LYS A 169 3.53 -14.62 -20.75
CA LYS A 169 4.15 -15.89 -20.30
C LYS A 169 5.39 -16.25 -21.12
N GLN A 170 5.31 -16.14 -22.44
CA GLN A 170 6.44 -16.44 -23.31
C GLN A 170 7.66 -15.56 -22.99
N THR A 171 7.45 -14.31 -22.57
CA THR A 171 8.56 -13.43 -22.17
C THR A 171 9.33 -13.93 -20.94
N LEU A 172 8.72 -14.78 -20.11
CA LEU A 172 9.31 -15.32 -18.88
C LEU A 172 10.12 -16.60 -19.13
N ILE A 173 9.79 -17.35 -20.19
CA ILE A 173 10.45 -18.63 -20.49
C ILE A 173 11.95 -18.42 -20.74
N GLY A 174 12.76 -19.27 -20.14
CA GLY A 174 14.23 -19.21 -20.18
C GLY A 174 14.85 -18.24 -19.17
N ARG A 175 14.06 -17.41 -18.48
CA ARG A 175 14.58 -16.55 -17.41
C ARG A 175 14.91 -17.37 -16.16
N LYS A 176 15.89 -16.88 -15.40
CA LYS A 176 16.38 -17.47 -14.16
C LYS A 176 15.96 -16.59 -12.99
N PHE A 177 15.33 -17.21 -11.98
CA PHE A 177 14.96 -16.55 -10.74
C PHE A 177 15.62 -17.24 -9.57
N LYS A 178 16.21 -16.44 -8.68
CA LYS A 178 16.80 -16.94 -7.45
C LYS A 178 15.78 -16.84 -6.32
N TYR A 179 15.65 -17.90 -5.56
CA TYR A 179 14.91 -17.90 -4.30
C TYR A 179 15.79 -18.41 -3.18
N TYR A 180 15.37 -18.13 -1.94
CA TYR A 180 16.07 -18.57 -0.75
C TYR A 180 15.12 -19.44 0.05
N ASP A 181 15.59 -20.62 0.44
CA ASP A 181 14.95 -21.43 1.46
C ASP A 181 15.95 -21.73 2.59
N TRP A 182 15.53 -22.52 3.57
CA TRP A 182 16.37 -22.95 4.70
C TRP A 182 17.70 -23.60 4.27
N GLY A 183 17.77 -24.13 3.04
CA GLY A 183 18.98 -24.73 2.46
C GLY A 183 19.87 -23.75 1.68
N GLY A 184 19.51 -22.48 1.59
CA GLY A 184 20.26 -21.42 0.91
C GLY A 184 19.63 -20.99 -0.43
N GLY A 185 20.43 -20.28 -1.24
CA GLY A 185 19.99 -19.74 -2.52
C GLY A 185 19.86 -20.81 -3.61
N LYS A 186 18.66 -20.99 -4.15
CA LYS A 186 18.36 -21.87 -5.29
C LYS A 186 18.02 -21.03 -6.51
N GLU A 187 18.23 -21.59 -7.70
CA GLU A 187 17.90 -20.96 -8.98
C GLU A 187 16.91 -21.84 -9.74
N THR A 188 15.83 -21.23 -10.23
CA THR A 188 14.83 -21.88 -11.08
C THR A 188 14.85 -21.22 -12.45
N VAL A 189 14.94 -22.06 -13.50
CA VAL A 189 14.71 -21.62 -14.88
C VAL A 189 13.24 -21.81 -15.20
N ILE A 190 12.58 -20.77 -15.69
CA ILE A 190 11.18 -20.85 -16.10
C ILE A 190 11.09 -21.56 -17.44
N THR A 191 10.24 -22.58 -17.50
CA THR A 191 9.92 -23.35 -18.71
C THR A 191 8.44 -23.23 -19.03
N ALA A 192 8.02 -23.66 -20.23
CA ALA A 192 6.60 -23.68 -20.58
C ALA A 192 5.74 -24.48 -19.56
N ASP A 193 6.27 -25.60 -19.08
CA ASP A 193 5.61 -26.47 -18.10
C ASP A 193 5.46 -25.83 -16.71
N THR A 194 6.10 -24.69 -16.47
CA THR A 194 6.02 -23.93 -15.21
C THR A 194 4.64 -23.28 -15.03
N PHE A 195 3.87 -23.08 -16.10
CA PHE A 195 2.57 -22.43 -16.04
C PHE A 195 1.41 -23.43 -16.08
N TYR A 196 0.27 -23.05 -15.53
CA TYR A 196 -0.98 -23.78 -15.70
C TYR A 196 -1.46 -23.66 -17.15
N THR A 197 -2.12 -24.70 -17.64
CA THR A 197 -2.65 -24.74 -19.02
C THR A 197 -4.05 -24.16 -19.12
N ASP A 198 -4.71 -23.97 -17.98
CA ASP A 198 -6.10 -23.57 -17.78
C ASP A 198 -6.21 -22.35 -16.85
N ASP A 199 -5.17 -21.52 -16.78
CA ASP A 199 -5.19 -20.29 -15.99
C ASP A 199 -6.08 -19.22 -16.63
N ASN A 200 -6.87 -18.58 -15.79
CA ASN A 200 -7.66 -17.41 -16.19
C ASN A 200 -6.77 -16.17 -16.07
N PRO A 201 -6.71 -15.31 -17.10
CA PRO A 201 -5.95 -14.06 -17.03
C PRO A 201 -6.46 -13.18 -15.88
N GLU A 202 -5.57 -12.85 -14.96
CA GLU A 202 -5.82 -11.89 -13.87
C GLU A 202 -4.96 -10.65 -14.11
N MET A 203 -5.53 -9.48 -13.82
CA MET A 203 -4.81 -8.20 -13.92
C MET A 203 -4.61 -7.60 -12.55
N MET A 204 -3.50 -6.87 -12.38
CA MET A 204 -3.19 -6.13 -11.18
C MET A 204 -2.44 -4.86 -11.54
N ILE A 205 -2.69 -3.77 -10.80
CA ILE A 205 -1.96 -2.52 -10.95
C ILE A 205 -0.79 -2.54 -9.98
N ILE A 206 0.43 -2.38 -10.48
CA ILE A 206 1.66 -2.42 -9.70
C ILE A 206 2.25 -1.02 -9.58
N PRO A 207 2.39 -0.45 -8.37
CA PRO A 207 3.20 0.74 -8.14
C PRO A 207 4.69 0.43 -8.36
N TYR A 208 5.20 0.69 -9.56
CA TYR A 208 6.56 0.32 -9.96
C TYR A 208 7.52 1.51 -9.82
N ARG A 209 8.49 1.40 -8.93
CA ARG A 209 9.52 2.43 -8.77
C ARG A 209 10.50 2.41 -9.95
N ARG A 210 10.53 3.52 -10.71
CA ARG A 210 11.45 3.73 -11.82
C ARG A 210 12.15 5.08 -11.67
N GLY A 211 13.40 5.04 -11.22
CA GLY A 211 14.17 6.26 -10.92
C GLY A 211 13.50 7.05 -9.79
N ASN A 212 13.21 8.32 -10.06
CA ASN A 212 12.59 9.24 -9.11
C ASN A 212 11.05 9.27 -9.18
N CYS A 213 10.42 8.29 -9.83
CA CYS A 213 8.97 8.21 -9.89
C CYS A 213 8.45 6.80 -9.59
N ILE A 214 7.24 6.73 -9.08
CA ILE A 214 6.40 5.53 -9.07
C ILE A 214 5.54 5.60 -10.33
N GLU A 215 5.60 4.54 -11.14
CA GLU A 215 4.76 4.36 -12.32
C GLU A 215 3.63 3.37 -11.98
N MET A 216 2.38 3.73 -12.23
CA MET A 216 1.24 2.83 -12.02
C MET A 216 1.10 1.89 -13.22
N ARG A 217 1.56 0.64 -13.05
CA ARG A 217 1.73 -0.32 -14.15
C ARG A 217 0.59 -1.34 -14.17
N LEU A 218 -0.25 -1.35 -15.19
CA LEU A 218 -1.19 -2.44 -15.41
C LEU A 218 -0.41 -3.68 -15.87
N CYS A 219 -0.54 -4.77 -15.13
CA CYS A 219 0.20 -6.00 -15.35
C CYS A 219 -0.73 -7.21 -15.45
N TRP A 220 -0.35 -8.16 -16.30
CA TRP A 220 -0.79 -9.55 -16.17
C TRP A 220 -0.17 -10.15 -14.92
N LYS A 221 -1.00 -10.70 -14.03
CA LYS A 221 -0.57 -11.54 -12.91
C LYS A 221 -0.54 -12.98 -13.37
N ILE A 222 0.66 -13.55 -13.42
CA ILE A 222 0.92 -14.91 -13.90
C ILE A 222 1.39 -15.75 -12.71
N THR A 223 0.52 -16.63 -12.23
CA THR A 223 0.83 -17.59 -11.17
C THR A 223 1.50 -18.82 -11.78
N SER A 224 2.70 -19.14 -11.32
CA SER A 224 3.37 -20.38 -11.72
C SER A 224 2.91 -21.57 -10.87
N LYS A 225 3.07 -22.79 -11.40
CA LYS A 225 3.00 -24.06 -10.65
C LYS A 225 4.10 -24.20 -9.60
N THR A 226 5.08 -23.30 -9.63
CA THR A 226 6.17 -23.24 -8.66
C THR A 226 5.79 -22.27 -7.53
N ILE A 227 6.77 -21.58 -6.96
CA ILE A 227 6.57 -20.64 -5.85
C ILE A 227 6.48 -19.19 -6.32
N TRP A 228 6.28 -18.90 -7.61
CA TRP A 228 6.39 -17.54 -8.12
C TRP A 228 5.06 -17.00 -8.64
N ASN A 229 4.77 -15.74 -8.29
CA ASN A 229 3.89 -14.85 -9.05
C ASN A 229 4.75 -13.89 -9.86
N PHE A 230 4.40 -13.69 -11.12
CA PHE A 230 5.03 -12.72 -12.02
C PHE A 230 4.03 -11.65 -12.43
N TYR A 231 4.49 -10.41 -12.47
CA TYR A 231 3.69 -9.27 -12.91
C TYR A 231 4.33 -8.67 -14.15
N VAL A 232 3.69 -8.85 -15.30
CA VAL A 232 4.23 -8.45 -16.61
C VAL A 232 3.39 -7.32 -17.20
N ASP A 233 4.01 -6.19 -17.53
CA ASP A 233 3.34 -5.00 -18.07
C ASP A 233 2.61 -5.31 -19.39
N VAL A 234 1.33 -4.95 -19.45
CA VAL A 234 0.44 -5.28 -20.58
C VAL A 234 0.78 -4.52 -21.87
N MET A 235 1.64 -3.50 -21.80
CA MET A 235 1.97 -2.66 -22.94
C MET A 235 3.31 -3.01 -23.58
N ASN A 236 4.27 -3.54 -22.82
CA ASN A 236 5.60 -3.84 -23.35
C ASN A 236 6.17 -5.23 -22.98
N GLY A 237 5.43 -6.04 -22.22
CA GLY A 237 5.84 -7.40 -21.87
C GLY A 237 7.03 -7.45 -20.91
N LYS A 238 7.39 -6.33 -20.27
CA LYS A 238 8.45 -6.32 -19.27
C LYS A 238 7.93 -6.87 -17.95
N LEU A 239 8.74 -7.73 -17.34
CA LEU A 239 8.55 -8.11 -15.95
C LEU A 239 8.75 -6.87 -15.07
N VAL A 240 7.71 -6.51 -14.34
CA VAL A 240 7.65 -5.37 -13.42
C VAL A 240 8.03 -5.81 -12.01
N LEU A 241 7.46 -6.92 -11.56
CA LEU A 241 7.66 -7.49 -10.23
C LEU A 241 7.60 -9.02 -10.31
N ASN A 242 8.35 -9.69 -9.45
CA ASN A 242 8.15 -11.10 -9.14
C ASN A 242 8.24 -11.30 -7.63
N GLU A 243 7.37 -12.15 -7.09
CA GLU A 243 7.32 -12.44 -5.66
C GLU A 243 7.20 -13.94 -5.42
N GLN A 244 7.71 -14.38 -4.27
CA GLN A 244 7.57 -15.77 -3.84
C GLN A 244 6.23 -15.95 -3.11
N THR A 245 5.46 -16.97 -3.48
CA THR A 245 4.16 -17.31 -2.86
C THR A 245 4.30 -18.11 -1.57
N VAL A 246 5.50 -18.63 -1.29
CA VAL A 246 5.82 -19.33 -0.04
C VAL A 246 6.97 -18.60 0.63
N ILE A 247 6.75 -18.14 1.85
CA ILE A 247 7.79 -17.56 2.71
C ILE A 247 8.24 -18.67 3.67
N PHE A 248 9.53 -19.02 3.62
CA PHE A 248 10.14 -20.08 4.42
C PHE A 248 10.67 -19.57 5.75
#